data_AF-A0A377TPA3-F1
#
_entry.id   AF-A0A377TPA3-F1
#
_cell.length_a   1.000
_cell.length_b   1.000
_cell.length_c   1.000
_cell.angle_alpha   90.00
_cell.angle_beta   90.00
_cell.angle_gamma   90.00
#
_symmetry.space_group_name_H-M   'P 1'
#
loop_
_entity.id
_entity.type
_entity.pdbx_description
1 polymer ?
#
loop_
_entity_poly.entity_id
_entity_poly.type
_entity_poly.pdbx_seq_one_letter_code
_entity_poly.pdbx_strand_id
1 'polypeptide(L)'
;MVTVSGRIRAEDGTLLANARINNHIGRTRTDENGEFVMDVDKKYPTIDFSYGGNKTCEVALELSQARGAVWVGDVVCSGLSSWAAVQQSGEENES
;
A
#
# COMPACT_ATOMS: atom_id res chain seq x y z
N MET A 1 -4.48 2.17 17.20
CA MET A 1 -5.12 2.20 15.87
C MET A 1 -5.33 3.64 15.46
N VAL A 2 -5.11 3.96 14.18
CA VAL A 2 -5.34 5.27 13.55
C VAL A 2 -5.86 4.99 12.14
N THR A 3 -6.85 5.76 11.69
CA THR A 3 -7.31 5.70 10.30
C THR A 3 -6.34 6.47 9.42
N VAL A 4 -5.67 5.79 8.50
CA VAL A 4 -4.70 6.37 7.60
C VAL A 4 -5.28 6.45 6.20
N SER A 5 -5.03 7.56 5.54
CA SER A 5 -5.34 7.77 4.14
C SER A 5 -4.10 8.29 3.41
N GLY A 6 -3.91 7.91 2.17
CA GLY A 6 -2.75 8.30 1.38
C GLY A 6 -2.82 7.77 -0.03
N ARG A 7 -1.76 8.00 -0.81
CA ARG A 7 -1.62 7.48 -2.17
C ARG A 7 -0.33 6.68 -2.31
N ILE A 8 -0.43 5.44 -2.74
CA ILE A 8 0.72 4.53 -2.82
C ILE A 8 1.27 4.41 -4.25
N ARG A 9 2.60 4.42 -4.36
CA ARG A 9 3.35 4.35 -5.64
C ARG A 9 4.45 3.30 -5.57
N ALA A 10 4.83 2.75 -6.71
CA ALA A 10 6.05 1.98 -6.87
C ALA A 10 7.26 2.92 -6.92
N GLU A 11 8.47 2.34 -6.92
CA GLU A 11 9.73 3.11 -6.94
C GLU A 11 9.90 3.96 -8.20
N ASP A 12 9.36 3.53 -9.35
CA ASP A 12 9.32 4.29 -10.59
C ASP A 12 8.23 5.39 -10.63
N GLY A 13 7.42 5.51 -9.57
CA GLY A 13 6.33 6.48 -9.43
C GLY A 13 4.99 6.03 -10.00
N THR A 14 4.90 4.82 -10.58
CA THR A 14 3.63 4.25 -11.04
C THR A 14 2.67 4.04 -9.86
N LEU A 15 1.41 4.41 -10.05
CA LEU A 15 0.37 4.33 -9.02
C LEU A 15 -0.03 2.86 -8.82
N LEU A 16 -0.07 2.37 -7.58
CA LEU A 16 -0.62 1.03 -7.29
C LEU A 16 -2.16 1.10 -7.35
N ALA A 17 -2.71 1.26 -8.55
CA ALA A 17 -4.15 1.34 -8.76
C ALA A 17 -4.82 -0.04 -8.62
N ASN A 18 -5.98 -0.09 -7.96
CA ASN A 18 -6.79 -1.30 -7.76
C ASN A 18 -6.05 -2.47 -7.07
N ALA A 19 -4.98 -2.19 -6.32
CA ALA A 19 -4.14 -3.16 -5.64
C ALA A 19 -4.71 -3.52 -4.25
N ARG A 20 -4.60 -4.78 -3.84
CA ARG A 20 -4.95 -5.22 -2.47
C ARG A 20 -3.74 -5.04 -1.56
N ILE A 21 -3.79 -4.05 -0.68
CA ILE A 21 -2.74 -3.77 0.29
C ILE A 21 -3.15 -4.28 1.68
N ASN A 22 -2.15 -4.64 2.48
CA ASN A 22 -2.34 -5.20 3.80
C ASN A 22 -1.63 -4.35 4.86
N ASN A 23 -2.14 -4.45 6.08
CA ASN A 23 -1.44 -4.12 7.31
C ASN A 23 -1.61 -5.32 8.23
N HIS A 24 -0.80 -5.41 9.27
CA HIS A 24 -0.91 -6.48 10.26
C HIS A 24 -2.34 -6.66 10.84
N ILE A 25 -3.15 -5.59 10.95
CA ILE A 25 -4.51 -5.66 11.51
C ILE A 25 -5.65 -5.67 10.47
N GLY A 26 -5.37 -5.55 9.17
CA GLY A 26 -6.43 -5.40 8.18
C GLY A 26 -5.95 -5.31 6.73
N ARG A 27 -6.90 -5.22 5.79
CA ARG A 27 -6.63 -5.14 4.35
C ARG A 27 -7.59 -4.16 3.70
N THR A 28 -7.14 -3.50 2.64
CA THR A 28 -7.99 -2.63 1.82
C THR A 28 -7.60 -2.74 0.35
N ARG A 29 -8.41 -2.18 -0.53
CA ARG A 29 -8.10 -2.05 -1.96
C ARG A 29 -7.87 -0.58 -2.26
N THR A 30 -6.78 -0.26 -2.94
CA THR A 30 -6.57 1.07 -3.47
C THR A 30 -7.56 1.36 -4.61
N ASP A 31 -7.88 2.63 -4.83
CA ASP A 31 -8.72 3.05 -5.95
C ASP A 31 -7.94 3.16 -7.27
N GLU A 32 -8.55 3.74 -8.30
CA GLU A 32 -7.92 3.98 -9.60
C GLU A 32 -6.74 4.96 -9.57
N ASN A 33 -6.67 5.81 -8.55
CA ASN A 33 -5.60 6.78 -8.33
C ASN A 33 -4.51 6.26 -7.39
N GLY A 34 -4.61 5.01 -6.93
CA GLY A 34 -3.72 4.43 -5.93
C GLY A 34 -3.97 4.97 -4.52
N GLU A 35 -5.12 5.62 -4.29
CA GLU A 35 -5.50 6.13 -2.98
C GLU A 35 -6.06 5.01 -2.12
N PHE A 36 -5.80 5.08 -0.82
CA PHE A 36 -6.29 4.11 0.16
C PHE A 36 -6.81 4.79 1.42
N VAL A 37 -7.70 4.07 2.11
CA VAL A 37 -8.10 4.35 3.49
C VAL A 37 -8.09 3.04 4.25
N MET A 38 -7.40 3.00 5.39
CA MET A 38 -7.37 1.82 6.26
C MET A 38 -7.02 2.18 7.70
N ASP A 39 -7.45 1.34 8.63
CA ASP A 39 -6.97 1.40 10.01
C ASP A 39 -5.60 0.74 10.14
N VAL A 40 -4.68 1.43 10.81
CA VAL A 40 -3.29 1.01 11.00
C VAL A 40 -2.97 0.92 12.49
N ASP A 41 -2.26 -0.14 12.89
CA ASP A 41 -1.68 -0.22 14.23
C ASP A 41 -0.52 0.77 14.37
N LYS A 42 -0.58 1.66 15.37
CA LYS A 42 0.51 2.61 15.65
C LYS A 42 1.79 1.90 16.10
N LYS A 43 1.70 0.69 16.66
CA LYS A 43 2.87 -0.09 17.09
C LYS A 43 3.60 -0.72 15.90
N TYR A 44 2.87 -1.02 14.83
CA TYR A 44 3.38 -1.62 13.60
C TYR A 44 2.83 -0.86 12.38
N PRO A 45 3.29 0.39 12.14
CA PRO A 45 2.72 1.29 11.14
C PRO A 45 3.24 0.97 9.74
N THR A 46 3.15 -0.29 9.32
CA THR A 46 3.66 -0.80 8.04
C THR A 46 2.53 -1.27 7.15
N ILE A 47 2.48 -0.80 5.91
CA ILE A 47 1.62 -1.35 4.88
C ILE A 47 2.49 -2.26 4.00
N ASP A 48 2.00 -3.45 3.69
CA ASP A 48 2.64 -4.38 2.77
C ASP A 48 1.76 -4.67 1.56
N PHE A 49 2.41 -4.98 0.45
CA PHE A 49 1.76 -5.45 -0.76
C PHE A 49 2.50 -6.69 -1.26
N SER A 50 1.78 -7.81 -1.35
CA SER A 50 2.30 -9.06 -1.89
C SER A 50 1.97 -9.18 -3.38
N TYR A 51 2.99 -9.43 -4.20
CA TYR A 51 2.85 -9.72 -5.62
C TYR A 51 3.63 -10.98 -6.00
N GLY A 52 3.30 -11.58 -7.14
CA GLY A 52 3.69 -12.94 -7.52
C GLY A 52 5.13 -13.36 -7.17
N GLY A 53 5.30 -14.65 -6.84
CA GLY A 53 6.61 -15.25 -6.56
C GLY A 53 7.22 -14.86 -5.21
N ASN A 54 6.40 -14.77 -4.16
CA ASN A 54 6.79 -14.37 -2.80
C ASN A 54 7.42 -12.97 -2.72
N LYS A 55 7.17 -12.12 -3.71
CA LYS A 55 7.68 -10.75 -3.69
C LYS A 55 6.74 -9.89 -2.87
N THR A 56 7.32 -9.04 -2.05
CA THR A 56 6.57 -8.07 -1.26
C THR A 56 7.22 -6.71 -1.42
N CYS A 57 6.42 -5.66 -1.28
CA CYS A 57 6.93 -4.34 -1.02
C CYS A 57 6.29 -3.80 0.25
N GLU A 58 7.01 -2.91 0.93
CA GLU A 58 6.63 -2.39 2.24
C GLU A 58 6.69 -0.86 2.25
N VAL A 59 5.77 -0.26 3.01
CA VAL A 59 5.70 1.17 3.29
C VAL A 59 5.70 1.35 4.80
N ALA A 60 6.74 2.00 5.34
CA ALA A 60 6.73 2.45 6.72
C ALA A 60 6.07 3.83 6.83
N LEU A 61 5.10 3.96 7.74
CA LEU A 61 4.36 5.20 7.96
C LEU A 61 4.80 5.87 9.26
N GLU A 62 4.98 7.20 9.21
CA GLU A 62 5.27 7.99 10.41
C GLU A 62 3.96 8.45 11.08
N LEU A 63 3.53 7.73 12.12
CA LEU A 63 2.25 7.96 12.80
C LEU A 63 2.39 8.46 14.24
N SER A 64 3.59 8.86 14.68
CA SER A 64 3.84 9.22 16.09
C SER A 64 2.88 10.29 16.61
N GLN A 65 2.65 11.34 15.82
CA GLN A 65 1.78 12.47 16.17
C GLN A 65 0.29 12.27 15.86
N ALA A 66 -0.10 11.17 15.19
CA ALA A 66 -1.49 10.96 14.78
C ALA A 66 -2.40 10.60 15.99
N ARG A 67 -3.56 11.25 16.08
CA ARG A 67 -4.54 11.09 17.19
C ARG A 67 -5.88 10.47 16.80
N GLY A 68 -6.18 10.37 15.50
CA GLY A 68 -7.46 9.84 15.02
C GLY A 68 -7.37 9.39 13.57
N ALA A 69 -7.56 10.33 12.64
CA ALA A 69 -7.34 10.13 11.21
C ALA A 69 -6.16 10.99 10.71
N VAL A 70 -5.42 10.50 9.72
CA VAL A 70 -4.30 11.23 9.11
C VAL A 70 -4.21 10.98 7.61
N TRP A 71 -3.91 12.04 6.85
CA TRP A 71 -3.48 11.96 5.46
C TRP A 71 -1.95 11.96 5.40
N VAL A 72 -1.35 10.91 4.87
CA VAL A 72 0.12 10.73 4.82
C VAL A 72 0.74 11.21 3.50
N GLY A 73 -0.07 11.64 2.53
CA GLY A 73 0.41 12.04 1.22
C GLY A 73 0.78 10.85 0.34
N ASP A 74 1.72 11.10 -0.57
CA ASP A 74 2.26 10.08 -1.46
C ASP A 74 3.30 9.25 -0.70
N VAL A 75 3.14 7.93 -0.73
CA VAL A 75 4.03 6.96 -0.10
C VAL A 75 4.57 5.99 -1.15
N VAL A 76 5.83 5.56 -0.98
CA VAL A 76 6.51 4.68 -1.93
C VAL A 76 6.63 3.27 -1.34
N CYS A 77 6.14 2.28 -2.08
CA CYS A 77 6.26 0.87 -1.72
C CYS A 77 7.66 0.36 -2.08
N SER A 78 8.50 0.24 -1.06
CA SER A 78 9.91 -0.13 -1.22
C SER A 78 10.02 -1.63 -1.50
N GLY A 79 10.75 -2.00 -2.55
CA GLY A 79 10.84 -3.37 -3.06
C GLY A 79 9.99 -3.63 -4.31
N LEU A 80 9.08 -2.73 -4.68
CA LEU A 80 8.32 -2.79 -5.93
C LEU A 80 8.90 -1.76 -6.92
N SER A 81 9.65 -2.25 -7.90
CA SER A 81 10.29 -1.39 -8.91
C SER A 81 9.27 -0.68 -9.80
N SER A 82 8.24 -1.40 -10.27
CA SER A 82 7.21 -0.86 -11.15
C SER A 82 5.89 -1.61 -11.00
N TRP A 83 4.80 -0.87 -10.82
CA TRP A 83 3.45 -1.45 -10.82
C TRP A 83 2.95 -1.78 -12.22
N ALA A 84 3.31 -0.97 -13.21
CA ALA A 84 2.92 -1.21 -14.61
C ALA A 84 3.43 -2.57 -15.11
N ALA A 85 4.64 -2.96 -14.72
CA ALA A 85 5.20 -4.27 -15.05
C ALA A 85 4.46 -5.43 -14.34
N VAL A 86 3.98 -5.20 -13.10
CA VAL A 86 3.26 -6.22 -12.34
C VAL A 86 1.88 -6.47 -12.91
N GLN A 87 1.13 -5.43 -13.32
CA GLN A 87 -0.18 -5.59 -13.97
C GLN A 87 -0.09 -6.42 -15.26
N GLN A 88 0.94 -6.19 -16.07
CA GLN A 88 1.17 -6.97 -17.30
C GLN A 88 1.49 -8.46 -17.03
N SER A 89 2.01 -8.77 -15.85
CA SER A 89 2.26 -10.16 -15.42
C SER A 89 1.12 -10.79 -14.62
N GLY A 90 0.10 -10.00 -14.26
CA GLY A 90 -0.85 -10.31 -13.18
C GLY A 90 -2.25 -10.72 -13.63
N GLU A 91 -2.56 -10.78 -14.93
CA GLU A 91 -3.84 -11.28 -15.45
C GLU A 91 -4.11 -12.77 -15.16
N GLU A 92 -3.16 -13.50 -14.55
CA GLU A 92 -3.29 -14.95 -14.30
C GLU A 92 -3.60 -15.37 -12.85
N ASN A 93 -3.78 -14.46 -11.87
CA ASN A 93 -3.88 -14.88 -10.45
C ASN A 93 -5.06 -14.30 -9.65
N GLU A 94 -6.17 -13.96 -10.29
CA GLU A 94 -7.46 -13.86 -9.61
C GLU A 94 -8.39 -14.99 -10.06
N SER A 95 -8.30 -16.15 -9.41
CA SER A 95 -9.31 -17.22 -9.44
C SER A 95 -9.74 -17.60 -8.03
#